data_AF-A0A6P2L929-F1
#
_entry.id   AF-A0A6P2L929-F1
#
_cell.length_a   1.000
_cell.length_b   1.000
_cell.length_c   1.000
_cell.angle_alpha   90.00
_cell.angle_beta   90.00
_cell.angle_gamma   90.00
#
_symmetry.space_group_name_H-M   'P 1'
#
loop_
_entity.id
_entity.type
_entity.pdbx_description
1 polymer ?
#
loop_
_entity_poly.entity_id
_entity_poly.type
_entity_poly.pdbx_seq_one_letter_code
_entity_poly.pdbx_strand_id
1 'polypeptide(L)' 'MQIWGDVLRRKPSAWLALDDDYLHWPAWCREQLVRTDPMFGIAEPSVLAELKTKLDKAFGGYGLKSHG' A
#
# COMPACT_ATOMS: atom_id res chain seq x y z
N MET A 1 10.48 -7.42 10.95
CA MET A 1 9.49 -7.80 9.92
C MET A 1 10.19 -8.08 8.61
N GLN A 2 9.64 -9.04 7.84
CA GLN A 2 10.21 -9.53 6.59
C GLN A 2 10.01 -8.59 5.39
N ILE A 3 8.90 -7.84 5.34
CA ILE A 3 8.51 -7.04 4.17
C ILE A 3 9.51 -5.90 3.89
N TRP A 4 9.77 -5.00 4.83
CA TRP A 4 10.70 -3.90 4.59
C TRP A 4 12.15 -4.37 4.38
N GLY A 5 12.54 -5.46 5.05
CA GLY A 5 13.84 -6.10 4.82
C GLY A 5 13.98 -6.61 3.39
N ASP A 6 12.90 -7.16 2.83
CA ASP A 6 12.87 -7.59 1.43
C ASP A 6 12.89 -6.42 0.45
N VAL A 7 12.16 -5.33 0.75
CA VAL A 7 12.17 -4.09 -0.05
C VAL A 7 13.59 -3.50 -0.13
N LEU A 8 14.29 -3.37 1.00
CA LEU A 8 15.66 -2.84 1.04
C LEU A 8 16.64 -3.72 0.25
N ARG A 9 16.43 -5.04 0.26
CA ARG A 9 17.30 -6.02 -0.41
C ARG A 9 17.03 -6.13 -1.91
N ARG A 10 15.76 -6.22 -2.31
CA ARG A 10 15.33 -6.45 -3.71
C ARG A 10 15.10 -5.17 -4.49
N LYS A 11 14.94 -4.02 -3.81
CA LYS A 11 14.79 -2.69 -4.41
C LYS A 11 13.73 -2.64 -5.52
N PRO A 12 12.48 -3.10 -5.25
CA PRO A 12 11.43 -2.99 -6.24
C PRO A 12 11.16 -1.52 -6.59
N SER A 13 10.78 -1.24 -7.84
CA SER A 13 10.43 0.11 -8.29
C SER A 13 9.15 0.64 -7.63
N ALA A 14 8.24 -0.25 -7.23
CA ALA A 14 7.03 0.05 -6.48
C ALA A 14 6.63 -1.16 -5.62
N TRP A 15 6.00 -0.92 -4.47
CA TRP A 15 5.54 -1.96 -3.57
C TRP A 15 4.41 -1.46 -2.67
N LEU A 16 3.62 -2.40 -2.15
CA LEU A 16 2.54 -2.16 -1.19
C LEU A 16 2.46 -3.35 -0.22
N ALA A 17 2.20 -3.09 1.05
CA ALA A 17 1.98 -4.08 2.10
C ALA A 17 0.54 -4.01 2.60
N LEU A 18 -0.02 -5.17 2.92
CA LEU A 18 -1.30 -5.32 3.62
C LEU A 18 -0.99 -5.90 5.00
N ASP A 19 -1.40 -5.21 6.05
CA ASP A 19 -1.16 -5.63 7.44
C ASP A 19 -2.24 -5.01 8.34
N ASP A 20 -2.75 -5.72 9.34
CA ASP A 20 -3.74 -5.18 10.28
C ASP A 20 -3.09 -4.39 11.42
N ASP A 21 -1.79 -4.61 11.65
CA ASP A 21 -1.00 -3.93 12.66
C ASP A 21 -0.05 -2.89 12.06
N TYR A 22 -0.37 -1.61 12.26
CA TYR A 22 0.46 -0.50 11.80
C TYR A 22 1.53 -0.05 12.81
N LEU A 23 1.46 -0.48 14.08
CA LEU A 23 2.28 0.08 15.16
C LEU A 23 3.75 -0.35 15.06
N HIS A 24 4.00 -1.54 14.54
CA HIS A 24 5.36 -2.09 14.39
C HIS A 24 6.04 -1.71 13.07
N TRP A 25 5.41 -0.86 12.25
CA TRP A 25 5.98 -0.41 11.00
C TRP A 25 6.82 0.87 11.16
N PRO A 26 8.02 0.91 10.55
CA PRO A 26 8.77 2.15 10.42
C PRO A 26 7.94 3.25 9.74
N ALA A 27 8.10 4.49 10.19
CA ALA A 27 7.34 5.62 9.67
C ALA A 27 7.47 5.78 8.13
N TRP A 28 8.64 5.47 7.58
CA TRP A 28 8.91 5.56 6.14
C TRP A 28 8.11 4.55 5.31
N CYS A 29 7.62 3.45 5.90
CA CYS A 29 6.79 2.46 5.21
C CYS A 29 5.31 2.84 5.15
N ARG A 30 4.86 3.86 5.90
CA ARG A 30 3.42 4.13 6.10
C ARG A 30 2.68 4.43 4.80
N GLU A 31 3.35 5.10 3.86
CA GLU A 31 2.76 5.39 2.56
C GLU A 31 2.54 4.13 1.71
N GLN A 32 3.33 3.08 1.96
CA GLN A 32 3.23 1.78 1.28
C GLN A 32 2.49 0.72 2.11
N LEU A 33 1.92 1.08 3.26
CA LEU A 33 1.12 0.17 4.08
C LEU A 33 -0.36 0.49 3.92
N VAL A 34 -1.18 -0.50 3.57
CA VAL A 34 -2.65 -0.45 3.76
C VAL A 34 -2.96 -1.21 5.04
N ARG A 35 -3.59 -0.53 6.00
CA ARG A 35 -4.01 -1.18 7.23
C ARG A 35 -5.28 -1.98 6.97
N THR A 36 -5.24 -3.30 7.08
CA THR A 36 -6.44 -4.12 6.87
C THR A 36 -7.35 -4.10 8.10
N ASP A 37 -8.64 -4.28 7.88
CA ASP A 37 -9.60 -4.46 8.97
C ASP A 37 -9.35 -5.82 9.66
N PRO A 38 -9.35 -5.91 11.00
CA PRO A 38 -9.01 -7.13 11.72
C PRO A 38 -10.03 -8.26 11.55
N MET A 39 -11.25 -7.97 11.08
CA MET A 39 -12.32 -8.96 10.91
C MET A 39 -12.66 -9.23 9.44
N PHE A 40 -12.77 -8.16 8.65
CA PHE A 40 -13.17 -8.21 7.25
C PHE A 40 -12.00 -8.08 6.28
N GLY A 41 -10.79 -7.80 6.77
CA GLY A 41 -9.60 -7.66 5.94
C GLY A 41 -9.77 -6.57 4.88
N ILE A 42 -9.56 -6.93 3.62
CA ILE A 42 -9.76 -6.03 2.47
C ILE A 42 -11.22 -5.92 2.01
N ALA A 43 -12.13 -6.71 2.60
CA ALA A 43 -13.56 -6.62 2.26
C ALA A 43 -14.23 -5.44 2.97
N GLU A 44 -13.60 -4.87 4.00
CA GLU A 44 -14.05 -3.62 4.58
C GLU A 44 -13.98 -2.50 3.51
N PRO A 45 -15.09 -1.77 3.25
CA PRO A 45 -15.16 -0.83 2.13
C PRO A 45 -14.10 0.27 2.14
N SER A 46 -13.72 0.80 3.30
CA SER A 46 -12.70 1.85 3.41
C SER A 46 -11.30 1.33 3.12
N VAL A 47 -10.96 0.11 3.57
CA VAL A 47 -9.71 -0.59 3.26
C VAL A 47 -9.63 -0.89 1.77
N LEU A 48 -10.71 -1.37 1.16
CA LEU A 48 -10.75 -1.64 -0.27
C LEU A 48 -10.55 -0.36 -1.10
N ALA A 49 -11.15 0.75 -0.67
CA ALA A 49 -10.98 2.05 -1.31
C ALA A 49 -9.53 2.54 -1.20
N GLU A 50 -8.93 2.48 0.00
CA GLU A 50 -7.53 2.85 0.21
C GLU A 50 -6.58 1.99 -0.64
N LEU A 51 -6.80 0.68 -0.67
CA LEU A 51 -6.02 -0.26 -1.46
C LEU A 51 -6.05 0.12 -2.95
N LYS A 52 -7.23 0.40 -3.51
CA LYS A 52 -7.37 0.84 -4.90
C LYS A 52 -6.60 2.13 -5.17
N THR A 53 -6.74 3.14 -4.32
CA THR A 53 -6.02 4.41 -4.46
C THR A 53 -4.51 4.22 -4.42
N LYS A 54 -4.00 3.40 -3.50
CA LYS A 54 -2.55 3.16 -3.39
C LYS A 54 -2.01 2.32 -4.53
N LEU A 55 -2.78 1.33 -5.02
CA LEU A 55 -2.42 0.57 -6.21
C LEU A 55 -2.35 1.45 -7.45
N ASP A 56 -3.32 2.34 -7.65
CA ASP A 56 -3.31 3.29 -8.76
C ASP A 56 -2.11 4.25 -8.67
N LYS A 57 -1.84 4.81 -7.49
CA LYS A 57 -0.66 5.67 -7.28
C LYS A 57 0.67 4.93 -7.53
N ALA A 58 0.78 3.67 -7.10
CA ALA A 58 2.03 2.91 -7.16
C ALA A 58 2.27 2.24 -8.51
N PHE A 59 1.22 1.83 -9.22
CA PHE A 59 1.31 0.99 -10.41
C PHE A 59 0.45 1.48 -11.60
N GLY A 60 -0.44 2.45 -11.40
CA GLY A 60 -1.27 3.07 -12.43
C GLY A 60 -0.44 4.02 -13.30
N GLY A 61 0.32 3.46 -14.24
CA GLY A 61 1.14 4.24 -15.16
C GLY A 61 0.33 5.24 -15.99
N TYR A 62 0.60 6.53 -15.86
CA TYR A 62 0.41 7.58 -16.88
C TYR A 62 -0.92 7.52 -17.66
N GLY A 63 -2.06 7.66 -16.97
CA GLY A 63 -3.37 7.66 -17.63
C GLY A 63 -4.34 8.62 -16.98
N LEU A 64 -4.13 9.93 -17.20
CA LEU A 64 -5.13 11.00 -17.31
C LEU A 64 -4.36 12.34 -17.30
N LYS A 65 -3.72 12.67 -18.43
CA LYS A 65 -3.52 14.10 -18.74
C LYS A 65 -4.89 14.63 -19.14
N SER A 66 -5.64 15.14 -18.17
CA SER A 66 -6.73 16.07 -18.46
C SER A 66 -6.10 17.37 -18.93
N HIS A 67 -5.94 17.53 -20.24
CA HIS A 67 -5.91 18.88 -20.82
C HIS A 67 -7.34 19.42 -20.76
N GLY A 68 -7.45 20.68 -20.34
CA GLY A 68 -8.69 21.39 -20.04
C GLY A 68 -9.66 21.51 -21.19
#